data_AF-A0A7V5RQJ9-F1
#
_entry.id   AF-A0A7V5RQJ9-F1
#
_cell.length_a   1.000
_cell.length_b   1.000
_cell.length_c   1.000
_cell.angle_alpha   90.00
_cell.angle_beta   90.00
_cell.angle_gamma   90.00
#
_symmetry.space_group_name_H-M   'P 1'
#
loop_
_entity.id
_entity.type
_entity.pdbx_description
1 polymer ?
#
loop_
_entity_poly.entity_id
_entity_poly.type
_entity_poly.pdbx_seq_one_letter_code
_entity_poly.pdbx_strand_id
1 'polypeptide(L)'
;MRKLTKWLPFAVILATAAGSSLYLFFGGGNGYYRPQTKDPAVIYRQACMECHGRSGEGKGVLYPAFDKYMDEEDVQREIREGNWRMPAFRYIRGDTLAILARYVADHGYLKHKK
;
A
#
# COMPACT_ATOMS: atom_id res chain seq x y z
N MET A 1 41.59 25.16 13.88
CA MET A 1 40.50 24.13 13.82
C MET A 1 39.10 24.74 14.06
N ARG A 2 38.66 25.74 13.29
CA ARG A 2 37.40 26.51 13.55
C ARG A 2 36.41 26.61 12.38
N LYS A 3 36.72 25.97 11.23
CA LYS A 3 35.91 26.12 10.01
C LYS A 3 34.79 25.08 9.85
N LEU A 4 34.88 23.94 10.54
CA LEU A 4 33.92 22.83 10.38
C LEU A 4 32.55 23.10 11.03
N THR A 5 32.53 23.84 12.14
CA THR A 5 31.31 24.16 12.89
C THR A 5 30.37 25.16 12.20
N LYS A 6 30.87 25.92 11.21
CA LYS A 6 30.05 26.89 10.45
C LYS A 6 29.12 26.26 9.41
N TRP A 7 29.44 25.04 8.97
CA TRP A 7 28.66 24.30 7.97
C TRP A 7 27.74 23.25 8.58
N LEU A 8 27.89 22.98 9.89
CA LEU A 8 27.06 22.07 10.67
C LEU A 8 25.55 22.33 10.51
N PRO A 9 25.03 23.58 10.61
CA PRO A 9 23.58 23.79 10.51
C PRO A 9 23.04 23.47 9.11
N PHE A 10 23.79 23.78 8.04
CA PHE A 10 23.40 23.43 6.67
C PHE A 10 23.43 21.93 6.42
N ALA A 11 24.45 21.23 6.94
CA ALA A 11 24.56 19.78 6.82
C ALA A 11 23.43 19.05 7.57
N VAL A 12 23.04 19.55 8.75
CA VAL A 12 21.92 18.99 9.53
C VAL A 12 20.58 19.19 8.80
N ILE A 13 20.32 20.37 8.24
CA ILE A 13 19.08 20.64 7.48
C ILE A 13 18.99 19.77 6.22
N LEU A 14 20.10 19.59 5.50
CA LEU A 14 20.16 18.70 4.34
C LEU A 14 19.92 17.23 4.71
N ALA A 15 20.53 16.77 5.82
CA ALA A 15 20.35 15.41 6.31
C ALA A 15 18.92 15.13 6.80
N THR A 16 18.28 16.10 7.48
CA THR A 16 16.89 15.95 7.91
C THR A 16 15.93 15.96 6.73
N ALA A 17 16.11 16.85 5.74
CA ALA A 17 15.29 16.87 4.53
C ALA A 17 15.40 15.56 3.74
N ALA A 18 16.62 15.01 3.60
CA ALA A 18 16.83 13.71 2.97
C ALA A 18 16.17 12.57 3.78
N GLY A 19 16.33 12.56 5.11
CA GLY A 19 15.72 11.56 6.00
C GLY A 19 14.19 11.59 6.01
N SER A 20 13.59 12.77 6.06
CA SER A 20 12.13 12.94 5.99
C SER A 20 11.56 12.53 4.63
N SER A 21 12.28 12.83 3.53
CA SER A 21 11.88 12.40 2.19
C SER A 21 11.93 10.88 2.06
N LEU A 22 13.00 10.24 2.54
CA LEU A 22 13.10 8.78 2.59
C LEU A 22 12.02 8.15 3.47
N TYR A 23 11.68 8.74 4.61
CA TYR A 23 10.64 8.23 5.50
C TYR A 23 9.24 8.30 4.84
N LEU A 24 8.91 9.38 4.15
CA LEU A 24 7.62 9.50 3.47
C LEU A 24 7.51 8.57 2.26
N PHE A 25 8.61 8.36 1.52
CA PHE A 25 8.62 7.48 0.35
C PHE A 25 8.68 5.98 0.70
N PHE A 26 9.40 5.58 1.76
CA PHE A 26 9.62 4.16 2.10
C PHE A 26 8.88 3.70 3.37
N GLY A 27 8.60 4.60 4.33
CA GLY A 27 8.00 4.27 5.63
C GLY A 27 6.55 4.75 5.83
N GLY A 28 6.07 5.67 5.00
CA GLY A 28 4.74 6.27 5.11
C GLY A 28 3.63 5.54 4.36
N GLY A 29 3.92 4.41 3.71
CA GLY A 29 2.97 3.69 2.87
C GLY A 29 1.83 3.06 3.67
N ASN A 30 0.65 3.69 3.65
CA ASN A 30 -0.71 3.20 3.91
C ASN A 30 -1.01 2.26 5.11
N GLY A 31 -0.04 1.85 5.92
CA GLY A 31 -0.28 0.92 7.04
C GLY A 31 -1.14 1.51 8.16
N TYR A 32 -1.34 2.83 8.14
CA TYR A 32 -2.25 3.57 9.02
C TYR A 32 -3.61 3.85 8.42
N TYR A 33 -3.89 3.43 7.19
CA TYR A 33 -5.20 3.58 6.58
C TYR A 33 -6.28 2.92 7.45
N ARG A 34 -7.30 3.70 7.81
CA ARG A 34 -8.44 3.28 8.64
C ARG A 34 -9.73 3.44 7.85
N PRO A 35 -10.39 2.35 7.44
CA PRO A 35 -11.63 2.45 6.67
C PRO A 35 -12.73 3.11 7.52
N GLN A 36 -13.36 4.14 6.98
CA GLN A 36 -14.53 4.81 7.59
C GLN A 36 -15.86 4.20 7.12
N THR A 37 -15.80 3.15 6.30
CA THR A 37 -16.94 2.46 5.69
C THR A 37 -16.65 0.97 5.58
N LYS A 38 -17.70 0.14 5.48
CA LYS A 38 -17.60 -1.28 5.11
C LYS A 38 -17.72 -1.52 3.61
N ASP A 39 -17.99 -0.48 2.81
CA ASP A 39 -18.09 -0.60 1.34
C ASP A 39 -16.71 -0.95 0.74
N PRO A 40 -16.54 -2.16 0.18
CA PRO A 40 -15.25 -2.61 -0.33
C PRO A 40 -14.80 -1.83 -1.56
N ALA A 41 -15.74 -1.31 -2.38
CA ALA A 41 -15.38 -0.54 -3.57
C ALA A 41 -14.80 0.83 -3.20
N VAL A 42 -15.31 1.45 -2.13
CA VAL A 42 -14.73 2.69 -1.59
C VAL A 42 -13.34 2.44 -1.03
N ILE A 43 -13.19 1.38 -0.22
CA ILE A 43 -11.90 1.03 0.37
C ILE A 43 -10.86 0.72 -0.71
N TYR A 44 -11.25 -0.07 -1.72
CA TYR A 44 -10.40 -0.39 -2.86
C TYR A 44 -9.89 0.85 -3.58
N ARG A 45 -10.79 1.79 -3.91
CA ARG A 45 -10.42 3.06 -4.58
C ARG A 45 -9.46 3.90 -3.76
N GLN A 46 -9.60 3.91 -2.43
CA GLN A 46 -8.78 4.75 -1.54
C GLN A 46 -7.42 4.14 -1.22
N ALA A 47 -7.34 2.81 -1.09
CA ALA A 47 -6.19 2.13 -0.50
C ALA A 47 -5.44 1.20 -1.47
N CYS A 48 -6.12 0.65 -2.47
CA CYS A 48 -5.58 -0.44 -3.31
C CYS A 48 -5.32 0.00 -4.76
N MET A 49 -6.22 0.81 -5.32
CA MET A 49 -6.24 1.20 -6.74
C MET A 49 -4.97 1.93 -7.18
N GLU A 50 -4.31 2.64 -6.28
CA GLU A 50 -3.12 3.41 -6.63
C GLU A 50 -1.98 2.51 -7.12
N CYS A 51 -1.81 1.34 -6.50
CA CYS A 51 -0.85 0.33 -6.92
C CYS A 51 -1.49 -0.64 -7.92
N HIS A 52 -2.66 -1.18 -7.62
CA HIS A 52 -3.22 -2.31 -8.37
C HIS A 52 -4.06 -1.93 -9.59
N GLY A 53 -4.25 -0.64 -9.88
CA GLY A 53 -5.09 -0.20 -11.00
C GLY A 53 -6.58 -0.26 -10.67
N ARG A 54 -7.44 0.04 -11.66
CA ARG A 54 -8.89 0.18 -11.44
C ARG A 54 -9.58 -1.17 -11.19
N SER A 55 -9.04 -2.23 -11.77
CA SER A 55 -9.57 -3.59 -11.81
C SER A 55 -8.51 -4.62 -11.45
N GLY A 56 -7.44 -4.23 -10.73
CA GLY A 56 -6.38 -5.16 -10.37
C GLY A 56 -5.42 -5.49 -11.51
N GLU A 57 -5.40 -4.71 -12.59
CA GLU A 57 -4.51 -4.89 -13.76
C GLU A 57 -3.04 -4.57 -13.47
N GLY A 58 -2.75 -3.93 -12.34
CA GLY A 58 -1.43 -3.41 -12.00
C GLY A 58 -1.07 -2.15 -12.79
N LYS A 59 -0.01 -1.47 -12.35
CA LYS A 59 0.55 -0.29 -13.03
C LYS A 59 2.03 -0.52 -13.31
N GLY A 60 2.33 -1.09 -14.47
CA GLY A 60 3.70 -1.30 -14.94
C GLY A 60 4.49 -2.33 -14.14
N VAL A 61 5.82 -2.28 -14.21
CA VAL A 61 6.72 -3.31 -13.64
C VAL A 61 6.75 -3.28 -12.11
N LEU A 62 6.51 -2.12 -11.50
CA LEU A 62 6.66 -1.92 -10.05
C LEU A 62 5.40 -2.29 -9.25
N TYR A 63 4.22 -2.25 -9.88
CA TYR A 63 2.96 -2.56 -9.20
C TYR A 63 2.23 -3.69 -9.91
N PRO A 64 2.27 -4.91 -9.35
CA PRO A 64 1.78 -6.10 -10.03
C PRO A 64 0.25 -6.12 -10.14
N ALA A 65 -0.22 -6.77 -11.19
CA ALA A 65 -1.61 -7.21 -11.31
C ALA A 65 -1.94 -8.24 -10.20
N PHE A 66 -3.22 -8.39 -9.90
CA PHE A 66 -3.66 -9.46 -8.99
C PHE A 66 -3.38 -10.84 -9.59
N ASP A 67 -2.90 -11.73 -8.72
CA ASP A 67 -2.76 -13.13 -9.04
C ASP A 67 -4.15 -13.78 -9.14
N LYS A 68 -4.34 -14.62 -10.16
CA LYS A 68 -5.59 -15.32 -10.42
C LYS A 68 -5.79 -16.55 -9.52
N TYR A 69 -4.73 -16.99 -8.85
CA TYR A 69 -4.74 -18.21 -8.03
C TYR A 69 -4.90 -17.95 -6.54
N MET A 70 -4.95 -16.68 -6.12
CA MET A 70 -5.19 -16.34 -4.72
C MET A 70 -6.68 -16.49 -4.37
N ASP A 71 -6.96 -17.24 -3.31
CA ASP A 71 -8.28 -17.31 -2.73
C ASP A 71 -8.54 -16.15 -1.76
N GLU A 72 -9.76 -16.09 -1.20
CA GLU A 72 -10.15 -15.01 -0.27
C GLU A 72 -9.23 -14.99 0.96
N GLU A 73 -8.79 -16.14 1.46
CA GLU A 73 -8.00 -16.28 2.68
C GLU A 73 -6.56 -15.81 2.46
N ASP A 74 -5.98 -16.13 1.30
CA ASP A 74 -4.69 -15.62 0.84
C ASP A 74 -4.72 -14.10 0.67
N VAL A 75 -5.79 -13.55 0.07
CA VAL A 75 -5.96 -12.10 -0.05
C VAL A 75 -6.08 -11.43 1.31
N GLN A 76 -6.83 -12.02 2.25
CA GLN A 76 -6.91 -11.51 3.62
C GLN A 76 -5.55 -11.49 4.32
N ARG A 77 -4.73 -12.53 4.10
CA ARG A 77 -3.37 -12.62 4.64
C ARG A 77 -2.47 -11.53 4.08
N GLU A 78 -2.42 -11.36 2.76
CA GLU A 78 -1.61 -10.32 2.12
C GLU A 78 -2.04 -8.90 2.53
N ILE A 79 -3.34 -8.62 2.63
CA ILE A 79 -3.81 -7.29 3.11
C ILE A 79 -3.35 -7.03 4.55
N ARG A 80 -3.37 -8.05 5.40
CA ARG A 80 -3.07 -7.91 6.83
C ARG A 80 -1.58 -7.82 7.11
N GLU A 81 -0.80 -8.69 6.47
CA GLU A 81 0.62 -8.86 6.71
C GLU A 81 1.46 -7.96 5.81
N GLY A 82 0.93 -7.63 4.63
CA GLY A 82 1.70 -7.01 3.57
C GLY A 82 2.86 -7.89 3.13
N ASN A 83 3.72 -7.32 2.32
CA ASN A 83 5.01 -7.88 1.95
C ASN A 83 6.01 -6.72 1.75
N TRP A 84 7.17 -7.00 1.17
CA TRP A 84 8.19 -5.98 1.00
C TRP A 84 7.76 -4.83 0.05
N ARG A 85 6.77 -5.04 -0.82
CA ARG A 85 6.21 -4.01 -1.74
C ARG A 85 4.86 -3.47 -1.29
N MET A 86 4.01 -4.34 -0.75
CA MET A 86 2.66 -4.00 -0.31
C MET A 86 2.64 -3.72 1.19
N PRO A 87 2.23 -2.52 1.63
CA PRO A 87 2.16 -2.24 3.06
C PRO A 87 1.11 -3.09 3.77
N ALA A 88 1.37 -3.40 5.03
CA ALA A 88 0.43 -4.10 5.90
C ALA A 88 -0.72 -3.17 6.32
N PHE A 89 -1.97 -3.47 5.94
CA PHE A 89 -3.15 -2.68 6.30
C PHE A 89 -3.72 -3.08 7.66
N ARG A 90 -2.97 -2.77 8.72
CA ARG A 90 -3.22 -3.25 10.09
C ARG A 90 -4.59 -2.89 10.67
N TYR A 91 -5.30 -1.92 10.11
CA TYR A 91 -6.61 -1.47 10.61
C TYR A 91 -7.80 -1.93 9.76
N ILE A 92 -7.58 -2.67 8.68
CA ILE A 92 -8.64 -3.36 7.95
C ILE A 92 -8.78 -4.76 8.57
N ARG A 93 -9.86 -5.03 9.32
CA ARG A 93 -10.02 -6.25 10.12
C ARG A 93 -11.48 -6.74 10.14
N GLY A 94 -11.68 -7.97 10.63
CA GLY A 94 -13.00 -8.57 10.83
C GLY A 94 -13.78 -8.65 9.52
N ASP A 95 -15.09 -8.42 9.60
CA ASP A 95 -15.98 -8.45 8.42
C ASP A 95 -15.51 -7.53 7.30
N THR A 96 -14.96 -6.35 7.62
CA THR A 96 -14.47 -5.40 6.61
C THR A 96 -13.33 -5.99 5.79
N LEU A 97 -12.43 -6.75 6.44
CA LEU A 97 -11.34 -7.44 5.75
C LEU A 97 -11.88 -8.58 4.87
N ALA A 98 -12.81 -9.39 5.38
CA ALA A 98 -13.40 -10.49 4.61
C ALA A 98 -14.17 -9.97 3.37
N ILE A 99 -15.01 -8.96 3.55
CA ILE A 99 -15.78 -8.34 2.45
C ILE A 99 -14.85 -7.72 1.40
N LEU A 100 -13.79 -7.03 1.83
CA LEU A 100 -12.81 -6.45 0.91
C LEU A 100 -12.01 -7.52 0.18
N ALA A 101 -11.57 -8.57 0.88
CA ALA A 101 -10.80 -9.65 0.27
C ALA A 101 -11.62 -10.40 -0.77
N ARG A 102 -12.90 -10.67 -0.49
CA ARG A 102 -13.83 -11.22 -1.48
C ARG A 102 -13.97 -10.33 -2.69
N TYR A 103 -14.19 -9.03 -2.47
CA TYR A 103 -14.28 -8.05 -3.56
C TYR A 103 -13.01 -8.07 -4.44
N VAL A 104 -11.83 -8.12 -3.83
CA VAL A 104 -10.54 -8.18 -4.54
C VAL A 104 -10.36 -9.49 -5.30
N ALA A 105 -10.65 -10.63 -4.68
CA ALA A 105 -10.56 -11.95 -5.29
C ALA A 105 -11.50 -12.09 -6.50
N ASP A 106 -12.71 -11.50 -6.41
CA ASP A 106 -13.68 -11.46 -7.51
C ASP A 106 -13.28 -10.47 -8.63
N HIS A 107 -12.55 -9.40 -8.29
CA HIS A 107 -12.03 -8.42 -9.26
C HIS A 107 -10.68 -8.81 -9.86
N GLY A 108 -10.06 -9.93 -9.44
CA GLY A 108 -8.83 -10.45 -10.01
C GLY A 108 -8.91 -10.53 -11.54
N TYR A 109 -7.99 -9.83 -12.21
CA TYR A 109 -8.00 -9.54 -13.64
C TYR A 109 -8.45 -10.76 -14.47
N LEU A 110 -9.69 -10.71 -14.99
CA LEU A 110 -10.28 -11.63 -15.98
C LEU A 110 -10.90 -12.95 -15.48
N LYS A 111 -11.83 -12.94 -14.52
CA LYS A 111 -12.88 -14.00 -14.48
C LYS A 111 -14.00 -13.81 -15.51
N HIS A 112 -14.04 -12.67 -16.22
CA HIS A 112 -15.13 -12.31 -17.14
C HIS A 112 -14.73 -11.96 -18.58
N LYS A 113 -13.51 -12.27 -19.05
CA LYS A 113 -13.29 -12.35 -20.50
C LYS A 113 -13.84 -13.70 -20.99
N LYS A 114 -15.14 -13.73 -21.25
CA LYS A 114 -15.71 -14.58 -22.30
C LYS A 114 -15.29 -14.04 -23.66
#